data_AF-K1TSP5-F1
#
_entry.id   AF-K1TSP5-F1
#
_cell.length_a   1.000
_cell.length_b   1.000
_cell.length_c   1.000
_cell.angle_alpha   90.00
_cell.angle_beta   90.00
_cell.angle_gamma   90.00
#
_symmetry.space_group_name_H-M   'P 1'
#
loop_
_entity.id
_entity.type
_entity.pdbx_description
1 polymer ?
#
loop_
_entity_poly.entity_id
_entity_poly.type
_entity_poly.pdbx_seq_one_letter_code
_entity_poly.pdbx_strand_id
1 'polypeptide(L)' 'MRTGLTKQEKTTDIWFDEKDPLIHIRTHNTNLKKRLAAYAEQYPDECYQT' A
#
# COMPACT_ATOMS: atom_id res chain seq x y z
N MET A 1 -14.15 -24.69 2.35
CA MET A 1 -14.29 -23.22 2.33
C MET A 1 -13.48 -22.65 1.19
N ARG A 2 -14.12 -22.25 0.08
CA ARG A 2 -13.44 -21.53 -1.01
C ARG A 2 -13.30 -20.08 -0.56
N THR A 3 -12.13 -19.68 -0.06
CA THR A 3 -11.82 -18.25 0.06
C THR A 3 -11.62 -17.73 -1.36
N GLY A 4 -12.73 -17.31 -1.98
CA GLY A 4 -12.77 -16.70 -3.30
C GLY A 4 -12.17 -15.31 -3.28
N LEU A 5 -10.88 -15.20 -2.95
CA LEU A 5 -10.15 -13.96 -3.21
C LEU A 5 -10.00 -13.84 -4.73
N THR A 6 -10.59 -12.79 -5.29
CA THR A 6 -10.44 -12.49 -6.71
C THR A 6 -8.98 -12.08 -6.98
N LYS A 7 -8.51 -12.29 -8.22
CA LYS A 7 -7.11 -12.03 -8.61
C LYS A 7 -6.66 -10.57 -8.30
N GLN A 8 -7.62 -9.64 -8.23
CA GLN A 8 -7.40 -8.22 -7.90
C GLN A 8 -7.05 -7.97 -6.43
N GLU A 9 -7.37 -8.87 -5.51
CA GLU A 9 -7.04 -8.71 -4.08
C GLU A 9 -5.60 -9.18 -3.74
N LYS A 10 -4.88 -9.76 -4.70
CA LYS A 10 -3.57 -10.39 -4.45
C LYS A 10 -2.37 -9.57 -4.91
N THR A 11 -2.54 -8.66 -5.87
CA THR A 11 -1.41 -7.89 -6.41
C THR A 11 -1.27 -6.59 -5.63
N THR A 12 -0.09 -6.38 -5.06
CA THR A 12 0.35 -5.08 -4.56
C THR A 12 1.36 -4.57 -5.56
N ASP A 13 1.05 -3.43 -6.15
CA ASP A 13 1.91 -2.75 -7.11
C ASP A 13 2.77 -1.74 -6.35
N ILE A 14 4.07 -1.77 -6.62
CA ILE A 14 5.05 -0.85 -6.04
C ILE A 14 5.82 -0.23 -7.20
N TRP A 15 5.81 1.09 -7.29
CA TRP A 15 6.55 1.82 -8.32
C TRP A 15 7.30 3.02 -7.75
N PHE A 16 8.38 3.36 -8.45
CA PHE A 16 9.26 4.49 -8.17
C PHE A 16 9.13 5.45 -9.33
N ASP A 17 8.95 6.74 -9.04
CA ASP A 17 9.04 7.77 -10.07
C ASP A 17 10.50 8.22 -10.23
N GLU A 18 10.88 8.66 -11.41
CA GLU A 18 12.21 9.22 -11.66
C GLU A 18 12.29 10.68 -11.20
N LYS A 19 11.14 11.38 -11.15
CA LYS A 19 11.04 12.78 -10.76
C LYS A 19 11.01 12.97 -9.25
N ASP A 20 10.42 12.03 -8.54
CA ASP A 20 10.23 12.09 -7.10
C ASP A 20 10.89 10.89 -6.44
N PRO A 21 11.67 11.08 -5.36
CA PRO A 21 12.32 9.98 -4.65
C PRO A 21 11.34 9.13 -3.81
N LEU A 22 10.05 9.18 -4.14
CA LEU A 22 8.96 8.68 -3.33
C LEU A 22 8.46 7.34 -3.88
N ILE A 23 8.11 6.45 -2.95
CA ILE A 23 7.66 5.10 -3.28
C ILE A 23 6.13 5.10 -3.28
N HIS A 24 5.55 4.71 -4.40
CA HIS A 24 4.10 4.55 -4.50
C HIS A 24 3.73 3.10 -4.32
N ILE A 25 2.87 2.83 -3.33
CA ILE A 25 2.36 1.49 -3.03
C ILE A 25 0.85 1.49 -3.26
N ARG A 26 0.41 0.76 -4.29
CA ARG A 26 -1.02 0.52 -4.54
C ARG A 26 -1.36 -0.91 -4.13
N THR A 27 -2.25 -1.04 -3.16
CA THR A 27 -2.71 -2.34 -2.69
C THR A 27 -4.22 -2.36 -2.49
N HIS A 28 -4.83 -3.50 -2.81
CA HIS A 28 -6.21 -3.81 -2.48
C HIS A 28 -6.31 -4.65 -1.18
N ASN A 29 -5.18 -5.06 -0.61
CA ASN A 29 -5.13 -5.84 0.62
C ASN A 29 -5.42 -4.93 1.83
N THR A 30 -6.55 -5.18 2.50
CA THR A 30 -7.01 -4.41 3.67
C THR A 30 -6.07 -4.54 4.87
N ASN A 31 -5.47 -5.70 5.09
CA ASN A 31 -4.51 -5.89 6.19
C ASN A 31 -3.22 -5.11 5.92
N LEU A 32 -2.76 -5.08 4.67
CA LEU A 32 -1.58 -4.30 4.31
C LEU A 32 -1.86 -2.79 4.41
N LYS A 33 -3.03 -2.32 3.96
CA LYS A 33 -3.46 -0.92 4.15
C LYS A 33 -3.42 -0.51 5.62
N LYS A 34 -3.95 -1.33 6.53
CA LYS A 34 -3.94 -1.03 7.97
C LYS A 34 -2.53 -0.92 8.54
N ARG A 35 -1.62 -1.80 8.12
CA ARG A 35 -0.22 -1.75 8.55
C ARG A 35 0.49 -0.50 8.02
N LEU A 36 0.25 -0.13 6.77
CA LEU A 36 0.82 1.08 6.17
C LEU A 36 0.26 2.35 6.82
N ALA A 37 -1.04 2.39 7.13
CA ALA A 37 -1.66 3.52 7.83
C ALA A 37 -1.08 3.71 9.23
N ALA A 38 -0.91 2.62 10.00
CA ALA A 38 -0.27 2.69 11.32
C ALA A 38 1.19 3.15 11.25
N TYR A 39 1.90 2.77 10.19
CA TYR A 39 3.26 3.26 9.94
C TYR A 39 3.27 4.75 9.59
N ALA A 40 2.34 5.21 8.75
CA ALA A 40 2.20 6.62 8.39
C ALA A 40 1.78 7.50 9.59
N GLU A 41 0.97 6.99 10.51
CA GLU A 41 0.66 7.68 11.77
C GLU A 41 1.90 7.85 12.65
N GLN A 42 2.84 6.90 12.61
CA GLN A 42 4.07 6.97 13.37
C GLN A 42 5.13 7.88 12.71
N TYR A 43 5.11 7.98 11.37
CA TYR A 43 6.05 8.78 10.57
C TYR A 43 5.29 9.68 9.57
N PRO A 44 4.59 10.72 10.06
CA PRO A 44 3.72 11.56 9.22
C PRO A 44 4.51 12.41 8.20
N ASP A 45 5.79 12.68 8.47
CA ASP A 45 6.65 13.45 7.57
C ASP A 45 7.22 12.60 6.41
N GLU A 46 7.22 11.27 6.56
CA GLU A 46 7.83 10.33 5.59
C GLU A 46 6.79 9.60 4.74
N CYS A 47 5.55 9.52 5.19
CA CYS A 47 4.49 8.76 4.53
C CYS A 47 3.21 9.58 4.44
N TYR A 48 2.73 9.80 3.22
CA TYR A 48 1.46 10.46 2.94
C TYR A 48 0.53 9.49 2.22
N GLN A 49 -0.71 9.39 2.71
CA GLN A 49 -1.76 8.63 2.04
C GLN A 49 -2.56 9.59 1.16
N THR A 50 -2.46 9.41 -0.16
CA THR A 50 -3.32 10.07 -1.16
C THR A 50 -4.57 9.26 -1.45
#